data_AF-A0A957HZU8-F1
#
_entry.id   AF-A0A957HZU8-F1
#
_cell.length_a   1.000
_cell.length_b   1.000
_cell.length_c   1.000
_cell.angle_alpha   90.00
_cell.angle_beta   90.00
_cell.angle_gamma   90.00
#
_symmetry.space_group_name_H-M   'P 1'
#
loop_
_entity.id
_entity.type
_entity.pdbx_description
1 polymer ?
#
loop_
_entity_poly.entity_id
_entity_poly.type
_entity_poly.pdbx_seq_one_letter_code
_entity_poly.pdbx_strand_id
1 'polypeptide(L)'
;MNYENTRRNITHLRQLMIALFLGFLLIALALTFWSVLRAKAILARDDNPRLVETELRIKRGAIVDRSGVVLAQNGGTAARQQRQYPIPTIGPAVGYYSFRHGTAGVEESYDAVLRGDGASFWLAAWRETLHRPQQGQAVQLTLDATIQQQADDLLADYTGALLLLELDQVNAVAPIRALVSHPGYDPNLLDEQFDVLTADESAPLLNRVTQGQYQPGLILQPFLLASALDAGALQWDGVVDNANRPVPLNGTVQRCAERPPDIVTWADVLTYRCPGPMQDLGTSLDTAVLSQVFADWGFTQQPLLPLNTETPTQEALADAALAVIGQDTLTVTPLQVAAALAALVDDGRFPILQLVTAVQDEAGEWVAEEAARDGEATAVSANAARDIRRALPTENGIAEHRVLVLSGPEGSSNGWYLALYPAALPRYILVVVVENSEGLETAVGIGRALLSQLP
;
A
#
# COMPACT_ATOMS: atom_id res chain seq x y z
N MET A 1 79.14 -30.89 -44.54
CA MET A 1 77.69 -30.94 -44.26
C MET A 1 77.50 -30.57 -42.80
N ASN A 2 76.97 -29.37 -42.52
CA ASN A 2 77.21 -28.66 -41.26
C ASN A 2 76.20 -29.08 -40.17
N TYR A 3 76.48 -30.22 -39.52
CA TYR A 3 75.61 -30.86 -38.51
C TYR A 3 75.18 -29.91 -37.38
N GLU A 4 76.03 -28.95 -37.02
CA GLU A 4 75.75 -27.95 -35.99
C GLU A 4 74.69 -26.92 -36.40
N ASN A 5 74.69 -26.46 -37.66
CA ASN A 5 73.67 -25.52 -38.16
C ASN A 5 72.29 -26.19 -38.23
N THR A 6 72.22 -27.46 -38.64
CA THR A 6 70.96 -28.22 -38.67
C THR A 6 70.41 -28.43 -37.26
N ARG A 7 71.28 -28.77 -36.29
CA ARG A 7 70.88 -28.98 -34.89
C ARG A 7 70.38 -27.70 -34.23
N ARG A 8 71.02 -26.55 -34.52
CA ARG A 8 70.63 -25.23 -34.04
C ARG A 8 69.29 -24.77 -34.63
N ASN A 9 69.07 -25.00 -35.93
CA ASN A 9 67.78 -24.72 -36.58
C ASN A 9 66.65 -25.60 -36.01
N ILE A 10 66.92 -26.87 -35.72
CA ILE A 10 65.95 -27.78 -35.06
C ILE A 10 65.60 -27.30 -33.65
N THR A 11 66.57 -26.83 -32.85
CA THR A 11 66.26 -26.26 -31.51
C THR A 11 65.45 -24.98 -31.60
N HIS A 12 65.74 -24.08 -32.54
CA HIS A 12 64.94 -22.88 -32.76
C HIS A 12 63.51 -23.21 -33.24
N LEU A 13 63.35 -24.18 -34.14
CA LEU A 13 62.03 -24.65 -34.59
C LEU A 13 61.22 -25.26 -33.43
N ARG A 14 61.88 -26.07 -32.60
CA ARG A 14 61.26 -26.67 -31.41
C ARG A 14 60.82 -25.62 -30.39
N GLN A 15 61.65 -24.62 -30.15
CA GLN A 15 61.31 -23.50 -29.25
C GLN A 15 60.12 -22.70 -29.78
N LEU A 16 60.07 -22.43 -31.09
CA LEU A 16 58.94 -21.76 -31.73
C LEU A 16 57.65 -22.59 -31.61
N MET A 17 57.70 -23.90 -31.87
CA MET A 17 56.54 -24.77 -31.72
C MET A 17 56.04 -24.84 -30.27
N ILE A 18 56.95 -24.92 -29.29
CA ILE A 18 56.56 -24.89 -27.87
C ILE A 18 55.91 -23.55 -27.52
N ALA A 19 56.48 -22.43 -27.96
CA ALA A 19 55.91 -21.10 -27.72
C ALA A 19 54.51 -20.96 -28.33
N LEU A 20 54.32 -21.41 -29.57
CA LEU A 20 53.01 -21.41 -30.23
C LEU A 20 52.02 -22.32 -29.52
N PHE A 21 52.43 -23.54 -29.13
CA PHE A 21 51.57 -24.46 -28.40
C PHE A 21 51.13 -23.88 -27.06
N LEU A 22 52.06 -23.31 -26.29
CA LEU A 22 51.73 -22.64 -25.02
C LEU A 22 50.82 -21.43 -25.25
N GLY A 23 51.03 -20.67 -26.32
CA GLY A 23 50.16 -19.57 -26.72
C GLY A 23 48.73 -20.05 -27.03
N PHE A 24 48.57 -21.08 -27.86
CA PHE A 24 47.25 -21.66 -28.15
C PHE A 24 46.61 -22.30 -26.92
N LEU A 25 47.39 -22.95 -26.07
CA LEU A 25 46.90 -23.50 -24.81
C LEU A 25 46.36 -22.40 -23.90
N LEU A 26 47.07 -21.27 -23.78
CA LEU A 26 46.60 -20.10 -23.03
C LEU A 26 45.30 -19.53 -23.61
N ILE A 27 45.21 -19.40 -24.94
CA ILE A 27 43.98 -18.94 -25.60
C ILE A 27 42.84 -19.92 -25.34
N ALA A 28 43.07 -21.23 -25.48
CA ALA A 28 42.05 -22.26 -25.23
C ALA A 28 41.55 -22.25 -23.78
N LEU A 29 42.46 -22.09 -22.81
CA LEU A 29 42.12 -21.96 -21.40
C LEU A 29 41.31 -20.69 -21.13
N ALA A 30 41.70 -19.56 -21.71
CA ALA A 30 40.96 -18.30 -21.59
C ALA A 30 39.55 -18.41 -22.19
N LEU A 31 39.43 -18.98 -23.39
CA LEU A 31 38.13 -19.21 -24.03
C LEU A 31 37.25 -20.14 -23.21
N THR A 32 37.80 -21.24 -22.66
CA THR A 32 37.06 -22.17 -21.80
C THR A 32 36.60 -21.50 -20.52
N PHE A 33 37.45 -20.66 -19.92
CA PHE A 33 37.11 -19.90 -18.73
C PHE A 33 35.90 -18.98 -18.98
N TRP A 34 35.89 -18.24 -20.10
CA TRP A 34 34.79 -17.34 -20.43
C TRP A 34 33.53 -18.06 -20.92
N SER A 35 33.66 -19.07 -21.78
CA SER A 35 32.54 -19.75 -22.44
C SER A 35 31.88 -20.86 -21.62
N VAL A 36 32.56 -21.39 -20.59
CA VAL A 36 32.03 -22.49 -19.76
C VAL A 36 31.94 -22.06 -18.30
N LEU A 37 33.06 -21.65 -17.69
CA LEU A 37 33.10 -21.36 -16.25
C LEU A 37 32.37 -20.06 -15.89
N ARG A 38 32.52 -19.01 -16.70
CA ARG A 38 31.84 -17.72 -16.53
C ARG A 38 30.56 -17.57 -17.35
N ALA A 39 30.17 -18.57 -18.13
CA ALA A 39 29.04 -18.50 -19.05
C ALA A 39 27.74 -18.06 -18.37
N LYS A 40 27.39 -18.73 -17.25
CA LYS A 40 26.19 -18.42 -16.47
C LYS A 40 26.20 -16.98 -15.95
N ALA A 41 27.35 -16.54 -15.43
CA ALA A 41 27.50 -15.19 -14.90
C ALA A 41 27.43 -14.11 -16.00
N ILE A 42 27.91 -14.39 -17.21
CA ILE A 42 27.82 -13.46 -18.35
C ILE A 42 26.38 -13.37 -18.88
N LEU A 43 25.70 -14.51 -18.98
CA LEU A 43 24.33 -14.57 -19.47
C LEU A 43 23.35 -13.89 -18.51
N ALA A 44 23.61 -13.97 -17.21
CA ALA A 44 22.80 -13.37 -16.15
C ALA A 44 23.14 -11.89 -15.87
N ARG A 45 23.95 -11.23 -16.71
CA ARG A 45 24.17 -9.78 -16.56
C ARG A 45 22.95 -9.02 -17.07
N ASP A 46 22.54 -8.00 -16.32
CA ASP A 46 21.39 -7.15 -16.65
C ASP A 46 21.62 -6.34 -17.95
N ASP A 47 22.88 -6.07 -18.31
CA ASP A 47 23.26 -5.39 -19.54
C ASP A 47 23.42 -6.32 -20.77
N ASN A 48 23.05 -7.60 -20.64
CA ASN A 48 23.08 -8.54 -21.75
C ASN A 48 22.01 -8.16 -22.78
N PRO A 49 22.38 -7.74 -24.02
CA PRO A 49 21.42 -7.28 -25.02
C PRO A 49 20.36 -8.33 -25.39
N ARG A 50 20.67 -9.62 -25.25
CA ARG A 50 19.73 -10.72 -25.51
C ARG A 50 18.66 -10.82 -24.42
N LEU A 51 19.04 -10.57 -23.17
CA LEU A 51 18.09 -10.57 -22.05
C LEU A 51 17.16 -9.37 -22.19
N VAL A 52 17.71 -8.20 -22.51
CA VAL A 52 16.95 -6.97 -22.81
C VAL A 52 15.96 -7.17 -23.97
N GLU A 53 16.40 -7.75 -25.09
CA GLU A 53 15.53 -7.99 -26.24
C GLU A 53 14.44 -9.04 -25.93
N THR A 54 14.78 -10.07 -25.16
CA THR A 54 13.81 -11.08 -24.73
C THR A 54 12.75 -10.44 -23.84
N GLU A 55 13.17 -9.65 -22.86
CA GLU A 55 12.33 -8.91 -21.93
C GLU A 55 11.35 -7.97 -22.65
N LEU A 56 11.85 -7.15 -23.58
CA LEU A 56 11.03 -6.23 -24.38
C LEU A 56 10.05 -6.93 -25.34
N ARG A 57 10.20 -8.24 -25.56
CA ARG A 57 9.28 -9.04 -26.38
C ARG A 57 8.21 -9.74 -25.55
N ILE A 58 8.35 -9.81 -24.22
CA ILE A 58 7.35 -10.45 -23.35
C ILE A 58 6.04 -9.67 -23.44
N LYS A 59 4.97 -10.38 -23.78
CA LYS A 59 3.61 -9.84 -23.72
C LYS A 59 3.07 -10.04 -22.31
N ARG A 60 3.18 -9.00 -21.49
CA ARG A 60 2.71 -9.08 -20.10
C ARG A 60 1.19 -9.28 -20.03
N GLY A 61 0.68 -9.94 -19.01
CA GLY A 61 -0.75 -10.02 -18.75
C GLY A 61 -1.39 -8.65 -18.57
N ALA A 62 -2.68 -8.53 -18.89
CA ALA A 62 -3.42 -7.31 -18.59
C ALA A 62 -3.75 -7.24 -17.08
N ILE A 63 -3.77 -6.05 -16.51
CA ILE A 63 -4.37 -5.81 -15.20
C ILE A 63 -5.72 -5.16 -15.46
N VAL A 64 -6.79 -5.74 -14.92
CA VAL A 64 -8.16 -5.28 -15.10
C VAL A 64 -8.82 -5.02 -13.76
N ASP A 65 -9.82 -4.14 -13.75
CA ASP A 65 -10.64 -3.85 -12.57
C ASP A 65 -11.70 -4.95 -12.33
N ARG A 66 -12.55 -4.77 -11.31
CA ARG A 66 -13.60 -5.74 -10.95
C ARG A 66 -14.63 -5.98 -12.05
N SER A 67 -14.78 -5.04 -12.98
CA SER A 67 -15.73 -5.07 -14.10
C SER A 67 -15.08 -5.46 -15.43
N GLY A 68 -13.75 -5.67 -15.45
CA GLY A 68 -12.98 -6.01 -16.64
C GLY A 68 -12.46 -4.79 -17.40
N VAL A 69 -12.57 -3.58 -16.86
CA VAL A 69 -11.96 -2.37 -17.42
C VAL A 69 -10.44 -2.49 -17.29
N VAL A 70 -9.73 -2.23 -18.38
CA VAL A 70 -8.26 -2.35 -18.42
C VAL A 70 -7.61 -1.20 -17.65
N LEU A 71 -6.76 -1.57 -16.68
CA LEU A 71 -5.94 -0.66 -15.88
C LEU A 71 -4.48 -0.64 -16.33
N ALA A 72 -3.96 -1.78 -16.80
CA ALA A 72 -2.65 -1.87 -17.45
C ALA A 72 -2.66 -2.94 -18.56
N GLN A 73 -2.02 -2.66 -19.68
CA GLN A 73 -1.92 -3.59 -20.82
C GLN A 73 -0.64 -3.38 -21.61
N ASN A 74 -0.37 -4.25 -22.58
CA ASN A 74 0.69 -4.00 -23.55
C ASN A 74 0.21 -3.04 -24.65
N GLY A 75 1.07 -2.10 -25.01
CA GLY A 75 1.05 -1.34 -26.24
C GLY A 75 2.33 -1.57 -27.07
N GLY A 76 2.53 -0.73 -28.09
CA GLY A 76 3.72 -0.77 -28.94
C GLY A 76 3.62 -1.76 -30.10
N THR A 77 4.75 -2.36 -30.48
CA THR A 77 4.85 -3.24 -31.67
C THR A 77 5.22 -4.66 -31.28
N ALA A 78 5.00 -5.64 -32.16
CA ALA A 78 5.37 -7.03 -31.88
C ALA A 78 6.86 -7.24 -31.51
N ALA A 79 7.76 -6.37 -31.99
CA ALA A 79 9.19 -6.42 -31.68
C ALA A 79 9.57 -5.71 -30.38
N ARG A 80 8.74 -4.77 -29.91
CA ARG A 80 8.97 -3.99 -28.70
C ARG A 80 7.64 -3.69 -28.03
N GLN A 81 7.31 -4.48 -27.02
CA GLN A 81 6.18 -4.25 -26.14
C GLN A 81 6.51 -3.04 -25.24
N GLN A 82 5.53 -2.18 -25.04
CA GLN A 82 5.58 -1.10 -24.07
C GLN A 82 4.41 -1.28 -23.12
N ARG A 83 4.60 -1.05 -21.82
CA ARG A 83 3.49 -1.08 -20.88
C ARG A 83 2.68 0.21 -21.02
N GLN A 84 1.35 0.09 -21.05
CA GLN A 84 0.43 1.22 -21.16
C GLN A 84 -0.61 1.16 -20.05
N TYR A 85 -0.88 2.31 -19.45
CA TYR A 85 -1.84 2.52 -18.38
C TYR A 85 -2.93 3.48 -18.88
N PRO A 86 -4.14 3.00 -19.22
CA PRO A 86 -5.19 3.86 -19.78
C PRO A 86 -5.66 4.97 -18.83
N ILE A 87 -5.51 4.77 -17.52
CA ILE A 87 -5.79 5.76 -16.48
C ILE A 87 -4.44 6.29 -15.98
N PRO A 88 -4.05 7.53 -16.33
CA PRO A 88 -2.73 8.06 -15.98
C PRO A 88 -2.45 8.06 -14.48
N THR A 89 -3.44 8.38 -13.65
CA THR A 89 -3.26 8.53 -12.19
C THR A 89 -3.31 7.21 -11.41
N ILE A 90 -3.38 6.06 -12.10
CA ILE A 90 -3.50 4.74 -11.46
C ILE A 90 -2.21 4.25 -10.77
N GLY A 91 -1.09 4.93 -10.98
CA GLY A 91 0.24 4.52 -10.52
C GLY A 91 0.30 4.08 -9.06
N PRO A 92 -0.20 4.85 -8.08
CA PRO A 92 -0.20 4.42 -6.68
C PRO A 92 -1.00 3.12 -6.41
N ALA A 93 -2.09 2.87 -7.14
CA ALA A 93 -2.98 1.73 -6.92
C ALA A 93 -2.50 0.44 -7.60
N VAL A 94 -1.91 0.55 -8.79
CA VAL A 94 -1.46 -0.60 -9.61
C VAL A 94 0.06 -0.76 -9.56
N GLY A 95 0.80 0.31 -9.32
CA GLY A 95 2.24 0.38 -9.48
C GLY A 95 2.64 0.65 -10.93
N TYR A 96 3.88 0.32 -11.25
CA TYR A 96 4.45 0.51 -12.58
C TYR A 96 5.35 -0.65 -13.01
N TYR A 97 5.61 -0.71 -14.30
CA TYR A 97 6.64 -1.51 -14.92
C TYR A 97 7.51 -0.59 -15.75
N SER A 98 8.80 -0.58 -15.44
CA SER A 98 9.83 0.09 -16.21
C SER A 98 11.00 -0.86 -16.41
N PHE A 99 11.45 -0.98 -17.65
CA PHE A 99 12.67 -1.72 -17.94
C PHE A 99 13.91 -1.07 -17.28
N ARG A 100 13.89 0.26 -17.09
CA ARG A 100 15.01 1.03 -16.55
C ARG A 100 15.00 1.15 -15.03
N HIS A 101 13.81 1.31 -14.46
CA HIS A 101 13.60 1.66 -13.05
C HIS A 101 12.93 0.53 -12.24
N GLY A 102 12.71 -0.64 -12.87
CA GLY A 102 12.13 -1.82 -12.23
C GLY A 102 10.61 -1.81 -12.20
N THR A 103 10.05 -2.62 -11.32
CA THR A 103 8.60 -2.76 -11.10
C THR A 103 8.23 -2.30 -9.70
N ALA A 104 6.98 -1.91 -9.51
CA ALA A 104 6.42 -1.60 -8.19
C ALA A 104 4.96 -2.06 -8.08
N GLY A 105 4.46 -2.21 -6.86
CA GLY A 105 3.04 -2.46 -6.59
C GLY A 105 2.53 -3.80 -7.12
N VAL A 106 1.35 -3.82 -7.75
CA VAL A 106 0.76 -5.04 -8.33
C VAL A 106 1.63 -5.57 -9.48
N GLU A 107 2.25 -4.68 -10.26
CA GLU A 107 3.17 -5.09 -11.33
C GLU A 107 4.37 -5.88 -10.81
N GLU A 108 4.83 -5.60 -9.59
CA GLU A 108 5.94 -6.31 -8.94
C GLU A 108 5.46 -7.58 -8.23
N SER A 109 4.40 -7.49 -7.42
CA SER A 109 3.91 -8.62 -6.62
C SER A 109 3.36 -9.76 -7.48
N TYR A 110 2.79 -9.44 -8.65
CA TYR A 110 2.32 -10.42 -9.63
C TYR A 110 3.23 -10.51 -10.87
N ASP A 111 4.49 -10.07 -10.79
CA ASP A 111 5.40 -10.03 -11.94
C ASP A 111 5.51 -11.39 -12.63
N ALA A 112 5.66 -12.48 -11.87
CA ALA A 112 5.75 -13.84 -12.42
C ALA A 112 4.50 -14.22 -13.25
N VAL A 113 3.29 -13.95 -12.73
CA VAL A 113 2.02 -14.20 -13.42
C VAL A 113 1.89 -13.30 -14.65
N LEU A 114 2.18 -12.02 -14.49
CA LEU A 114 2.12 -11.05 -15.57
C LEU A 114 3.14 -11.36 -16.66
N ARG A 115 4.28 -11.97 -16.36
CA ARG A 115 5.25 -12.43 -17.36
C ARG A 115 4.86 -13.76 -17.99
N GLY A 116 4.09 -14.60 -17.29
CA GLY A 116 3.84 -15.98 -17.68
C GLY A 116 4.97 -16.92 -17.31
N ASP A 117 5.69 -16.58 -16.25
CA ASP A 117 6.71 -17.43 -15.65
C ASP A 117 6.00 -18.62 -14.97
N GLY A 118 6.48 -19.84 -15.22
CA GLY A 118 5.81 -21.07 -14.79
C GLY A 118 5.17 -21.88 -15.91
N ALA A 119 5.20 -21.37 -17.16
CA ALA A 119 4.83 -22.14 -18.35
C ALA A 119 5.54 -23.50 -18.37
N SER A 120 4.79 -24.58 -18.66
CA SER A 120 5.40 -25.92 -18.77
C SER A 120 6.60 -25.92 -19.72
N PHE A 121 7.65 -26.68 -19.40
CA PHE A 121 8.88 -26.75 -20.21
C PHE A 121 8.58 -27.01 -21.69
N TRP A 122 7.62 -27.89 -21.99
CA TRP A 122 7.21 -28.20 -23.36
C TRP A 122 6.56 -27.02 -24.07
N LEU A 123 5.72 -26.24 -23.37
CA LEU A 123 5.08 -25.05 -23.92
C LEU A 123 6.12 -23.95 -24.19
N ALA A 124 7.04 -23.74 -23.26
CA ALA A 124 8.15 -22.79 -23.42
C ALA A 124 9.04 -23.19 -24.62
N ALA A 125 9.45 -24.45 -24.71
CA ALA A 125 10.26 -24.96 -25.82
C ALA A 125 9.53 -24.87 -27.18
N TRP A 126 8.22 -25.12 -27.21
CA TRP A 126 7.39 -24.99 -28.42
C TRP A 126 7.27 -23.52 -28.85
N ARG A 127 7.03 -22.59 -27.92
CA ARG A 127 6.98 -21.15 -28.20
C ARG A 127 8.32 -20.66 -28.75
N GLU A 128 9.42 -21.06 -28.13
CA GLU A 128 10.77 -20.73 -28.58
C GLU A 128 11.04 -21.26 -30.00
N THR A 129 10.69 -22.53 -30.26
CA THR A 129 10.83 -23.14 -31.60
C THR A 129 10.04 -22.38 -32.67
N LEU A 130 8.83 -21.91 -32.33
CA LEU A 130 7.97 -21.13 -33.22
C LEU A 130 8.24 -19.62 -33.17
N HIS A 131 9.27 -19.17 -32.46
CA HIS A 131 9.60 -17.75 -32.28
C HIS A 131 8.42 -16.92 -31.73
N ARG A 132 7.52 -17.54 -30.97
CA ARG A 132 6.39 -16.87 -30.32
C ARG A 132 6.87 -16.21 -29.03
N PRO A 133 6.53 -14.94 -28.78
CA PRO A 133 6.90 -14.29 -27.54
C PRO A 133 6.24 -14.98 -26.34
N GLN A 134 6.91 -14.91 -25.20
CA GLN A 134 6.30 -15.29 -23.93
C GLN A 134 5.06 -14.42 -23.68
N GLN A 135 4.01 -15.04 -23.17
CA GLN A 135 2.73 -14.40 -22.90
C GLN A 135 2.34 -14.73 -21.47
N GLY A 136 2.10 -13.69 -20.68
CA GLY A 136 1.61 -13.81 -19.32
C GLY A 136 0.10 -13.75 -19.19
N GLN A 137 -0.35 -13.98 -17.96
CA GLN A 137 -1.75 -14.10 -17.61
C GLN A 137 -2.29 -12.83 -16.96
N ALA A 138 -3.58 -12.56 -17.16
CA ALA A 138 -4.21 -11.37 -16.62
C ALA A 138 -4.44 -11.46 -15.10
N VAL A 139 -4.43 -10.31 -14.44
CA VAL A 139 -4.74 -10.15 -13.02
C VAL A 139 -5.98 -9.27 -12.90
N GLN A 140 -6.97 -9.70 -12.13
CA GLN A 140 -8.18 -8.94 -11.85
C GLN A 140 -8.12 -8.35 -10.44
N LEU A 141 -8.23 -7.02 -10.37
CA LEU A 141 -8.27 -6.27 -9.13
C LEU A 141 -9.70 -6.10 -8.61
N THR A 142 -9.81 -5.75 -7.34
CA THR A 142 -11.08 -5.38 -6.70
C THR A 142 -11.50 -3.94 -6.97
N LEU A 143 -10.57 -3.12 -7.51
CA LEU A 143 -10.78 -1.72 -7.83
C LEU A 143 -11.97 -1.55 -8.79
N ASP A 144 -12.61 -0.39 -8.70
CA ASP A 144 -13.59 0.07 -9.67
C ASP A 144 -13.00 1.29 -10.39
N ALA A 145 -12.76 1.16 -11.69
CA ALA A 145 -12.11 2.20 -12.48
C ALA A 145 -12.87 3.53 -12.46
N THR A 146 -14.21 3.49 -12.37
CA THR A 146 -15.04 4.71 -12.36
C THR A 146 -14.93 5.41 -11.02
N ILE A 147 -15.06 4.66 -9.91
CA ILE A 147 -14.93 5.21 -8.56
C ILE A 147 -13.50 5.71 -8.32
N GLN A 148 -12.49 4.99 -8.81
CA GLN A 148 -11.09 5.38 -8.72
C GLN A 148 -10.84 6.75 -9.37
N GLN A 149 -11.33 6.98 -10.59
CA GLN A 149 -11.19 8.28 -11.27
C GLN A 149 -11.94 9.40 -10.54
N GLN A 150 -13.17 9.14 -10.09
CA GLN A 150 -13.94 10.13 -9.32
C GLN A 150 -13.24 10.53 -8.02
N ALA A 151 -12.66 9.55 -7.31
CA ALA A 151 -11.91 9.79 -6.10
C ALA A 151 -10.62 10.59 -6.36
N ASP A 152 -9.95 10.31 -7.47
CA ASP A 152 -8.75 11.01 -7.93
C ASP A 152 -9.05 12.48 -8.29
N ASP A 153 -10.09 12.71 -9.10
CA ASP A 153 -10.55 14.05 -9.47
C ASP A 153 -10.90 14.91 -8.24
N LEU A 154 -11.51 14.31 -7.21
CA LEU A 154 -11.86 15.00 -5.97
C LEU A 154 -10.63 15.37 -5.13
N LEU A 155 -9.54 14.62 -5.24
CA LEU A 155 -8.30 14.84 -4.49
C LEU A 155 -7.25 15.64 -5.30
N ALA A 156 -7.49 15.90 -6.59
CA ALA A 156 -6.50 16.40 -7.54
C ALA A 156 -5.74 17.67 -7.09
N ASP A 157 -6.44 18.60 -6.43
CA ASP A 157 -5.89 19.89 -5.98
C ASP A 157 -5.28 19.84 -4.56
N TYR A 158 -5.20 18.65 -3.95
CA TYR A 158 -4.81 18.48 -2.55
C TYR A 158 -3.75 17.40 -2.38
N THR A 159 -2.80 17.62 -1.48
CA THR A 159 -1.89 16.56 -1.05
C THR A 159 -2.58 15.68 -0.02
N GLY A 160 -2.59 14.36 -0.21
CA GLY A 160 -3.28 13.46 0.70
C GLY A 160 -3.54 12.07 0.13
N ALA A 161 -4.45 11.36 0.78
CA ALA A 161 -4.85 10.01 0.41
C ALA A 161 -6.35 9.78 0.60
N LEU A 162 -6.90 8.91 -0.25
CA LEU A 162 -8.27 8.45 -0.16
C LEU A 162 -8.33 6.93 -0.38
N LEU A 163 -8.97 6.22 0.55
CA LEU A 163 -9.17 4.79 0.49
C LEU A 163 -10.65 4.46 0.71
N LEU A 164 -11.25 3.73 -0.24
CA LEU A 164 -12.62 3.22 -0.15
C LEU A 164 -12.61 1.69 -0.12
N LEU A 165 -13.17 1.12 0.94
CA LEU A 165 -13.45 -0.31 1.07
C LEU A 165 -14.95 -0.58 0.90
N GLU A 166 -15.29 -1.77 0.40
CA GLU A 166 -16.65 -2.29 0.39
C GLU A 166 -16.70 -3.58 1.19
N LEU A 167 -17.16 -3.55 2.43
CA LEU A 167 -17.22 -4.72 3.30
C LEU A 167 -18.33 -5.71 2.91
N ASP A 168 -17.92 -6.94 2.64
CA ASP A 168 -18.79 -8.12 2.62
C ASP A 168 -18.70 -8.83 3.98
N GLN A 169 -19.62 -8.47 4.87
CA GLN A 169 -19.71 -9.03 6.23
C GLN A 169 -20.00 -10.54 6.23
N VAL A 170 -20.66 -11.07 5.17
CA VAL A 170 -21.00 -12.49 5.11
C VAL A 170 -19.74 -13.33 4.92
N ASN A 171 -18.84 -12.87 4.06
CA ASN A 171 -17.59 -13.57 3.75
C ASN A 171 -16.39 -13.08 4.56
N ALA A 172 -16.55 -12.03 5.38
CA ALA A 172 -15.49 -11.37 6.14
C ALA A 172 -14.37 -10.84 5.24
N VAL A 173 -14.73 -10.23 4.11
CA VAL A 173 -13.79 -9.68 3.13
C VAL A 173 -14.13 -8.22 2.86
N ALA A 174 -13.12 -7.37 2.76
CA ALA A 174 -13.24 -5.97 2.42
C ALA A 174 -12.43 -5.66 1.15
N PRO A 175 -13.02 -5.87 -0.04
CA PRO A 175 -12.42 -5.43 -1.30
C PRO A 175 -12.14 -3.92 -1.33
N ILE A 176 -10.95 -3.54 -1.78
CA ILE A 176 -10.58 -2.15 -2.03
C ILE A 176 -11.22 -1.71 -3.35
N ARG A 177 -12.03 -0.65 -3.32
CA ARG A 177 -12.72 -0.11 -4.50
C ARG A 177 -12.01 1.09 -5.11
N ALA A 178 -11.38 1.92 -4.28
CA ALA A 178 -10.53 3.00 -4.72
C ALA A 178 -9.35 3.19 -3.76
N LEU A 179 -8.16 3.43 -4.30
CA LEU A 179 -6.92 3.72 -3.58
C LEU A 179 -6.21 4.87 -4.29
N VAL A 180 -6.32 6.07 -3.76
CA VAL A 180 -5.80 7.30 -4.38
C VAL A 180 -4.73 7.92 -3.47
N SER A 181 -3.61 8.29 -4.05
CA SER A 181 -2.53 9.03 -3.40
C SER A 181 -2.22 10.26 -4.26
N HIS A 182 -2.28 11.44 -3.66
CA HIS A 182 -1.98 12.70 -4.33
C HIS A 182 -0.87 13.52 -3.62
N PRO A 183 0.02 14.18 -4.37
CA PRO A 183 0.18 14.07 -5.82
C PRO A 183 0.60 12.65 -6.23
N GLY A 184 0.10 12.19 -7.37
CA GLY A 184 0.47 10.92 -7.99
C GLY A 184 1.45 11.13 -9.15
N TYR A 185 1.64 10.08 -9.94
CA TYR A 185 2.47 10.10 -11.15
C TYR A 185 1.78 9.33 -12.27
N ASP A 186 2.12 9.64 -13.52
CA ASP A 186 1.70 8.85 -14.69
C ASP A 186 2.73 7.76 -14.98
N PRO A 187 2.39 6.46 -14.79
CA PRO A 187 3.32 5.37 -15.09
C PRO A 187 3.75 5.31 -16.56
N ASN A 188 2.97 5.89 -17.49
CA ASN A 188 3.35 5.97 -18.90
C ASN A 188 4.50 6.94 -19.15
N LEU A 189 4.71 7.91 -18.26
CA LEU A 189 5.75 8.95 -18.36
C LEU A 189 6.89 8.75 -17.37
N LEU A 190 6.89 7.62 -16.64
CA LEU A 190 7.84 7.35 -15.56
C LEU A 190 9.29 7.38 -16.07
N ASP A 191 9.58 6.75 -17.20
CA ASP A 191 10.95 6.66 -17.74
C ASP A 191 11.50 8.04 -18.15
N GLU A 192 10.63 8.96 -18.60
CA GLU A 192 11.01 10.32 -18.96
C GLU A 192 11.11 11.26 -17.75
N GLN A 193 10.32 11.00 -16.71
CA GLN A 193 10.16 11.91 -15.56
C GLN A 193 10.79 11.39 -14.26
N PHE A 194 11.41 10.20 -14.25
CA PHE A 194 11.90 9.56 -13.03
C PHE A 194 12.78 10.46 -12.17
N ASP A 195 13.75 11.17 -12.79
CA ASP A 195 14.65 12.07 -12.08
C ASP A 195 13.90 13.25 -11.45
N VAL A 196 12.86 13.76 -12.12
CA VAL A 196 12.01 14.84 -11.61
C VAL A 196 11.15 14.33 -10.46
N LEU A 197 10.46 13.19 -10.66
CA LEU A 197 9.58 12.57 -9.66
C LEU A 197 10.32 12.18 -8.37
N THR A 198 11.57 11.71 -8.50
CA THR A 198 12.40 11.32 -7.34
C THR A 198 12.94 12.52 -6.59
N ALA A 199 13.20 13.65 -7.28
CA ALA A 199 13.71 14.88 -6.67
C ALA A 199 12.60 15.81 -6.15
N ASP A 200 11.33 15.51 -6.46
CA ASP A 200 10.19 16.33 -6.08
C ASP A 200 9.90 16.22 -4.57
N GLU A 201 9.90 17.37 -3.89
CA GLU A 201 9.64 17.47 -2.45
C GLU A 201 8.22 17.02 -2.06
N SER A 202 7.28 17.06 -3.01
CA SER A 202 5.91 16.56 -2.81
C SER A 202 5.80 15.03 -2.88
N ALA A 203 6.91 14.32 -3.14
CA ALA A 203 7.01 12.86 -3.12
C ALA A 203 5.87 12.14 -3.88
N PRO A 204 5.73 12.36 -5.20
CA PRO A 204 4.64 11.78 -6.00
C PRO A 204 4.70 10.24 -6.11
N LEU A 205 5.89 9.64 -5.97
CA LEU A 205 6.07 8.19 -5.97
C LEU A 205 5.64 7.52 -4.65
N LEU A 206 5.42 8.29 -3.58
CA LEU A 206 4.98 7.77 -2.29
C LEU A 206 3.50 7.40 -2.37
N ASN A 207 3.18 6.14 -2.05
CA ASN A 207 1.79 5.76 -1.85
C ASN A 207 1.34 6.17 -0.44
N ARG A 208 0.69 7.32 -0.32
CA ARG A 208 0.21 7.87 0.95
C ARG A 208 -0.82 6.98 1.66
N VAL A 209 -1.54 6.13 0.94
CA VAL A 209 -2.49 5.19 1.55
C VAL A 209 -1.78 4.08 2.32
N THR A 210 -0.71 3.52 1.75
CA THR A 210 -0.04 2.32 2.29
C THR A 210 1.29 2.62 2.98
N GLN A 211 1.90 3.76 2.68
CA GLN A 211 3.24 4.15 3.15
C GLN A 211 3.27 5.50 3.87
N GLY A 212 2.21 6.32 3.74
CA GLY A 212 2.12 7.61 4.43
C GLY A 212 1.97 7.41 5.94
N GLN A 213 2.94 7.89 6.71
CA GLN A 213 2.96 7.78 8.17
C GLN A 213 2.48 9.09 8.80
N TYR A 214 1.33 9.03 9.47
CA TYR A 214 0.68 10.21 10.04
C TYR A 214 0.50 10.08 11.54
N GLN A 215 0.66 11.18 12.28
CA GLN A 215 0.18 11.23 13.65
C GLN A 215 -1.34 11.04 13.65
N PRO A 216 -1.89 10.14 14.46
CA PRO A 216 -3.30 9.77 14.36
C PRO A 216 -4.22 10.75 15.11
N GLY A 217 -3.72 11.47 16.12
CA GLY A 217 -4.57 12.36 16.91
C GLY A 217 -5.79 11.64 17.50
N LEU A 218 -6.94 12.34 17.54
CA LEU A 218 -8.21 11.76 17.99
C LEU A 218 -8.88 10.83 16.97
N ILE A 219 -8.26 10.49 15.82
CA ILE A 219 -8.83 9.43 14.97
C ILE A 219 -8.80 8.07 15.69
N LEU A 220 -7.93 7.90 16.69
CA LEU A 220 -7.87 6.70 17.54
C LEU A 220 -9.08 6.55 18.48
N GLN A 221 -9.78 7.66 18.75
CA GLN A 221 -10.79 7.73 19.80
C GLN A 221 -11.88 6.65 19.72
N PRO A 222 -12.48 6.35 18.55
CA PRO A 222 -13.49 5.29 18.45
C PRO A 222 -12.95 3.93 18.90
N PHE A 223 -11.70 3.61 18.55
CA PHE A 223 -11.06 2.33 18.83
C PHE A 223 -10.64 2.21 20.29
N LEU A 224 -10.06 3.28 20.85
CA LEU A 224 -9.65 3.30 22.26
C LEU A 224 -10.85 3.26 23.21
N LEU A 225 -11.94 3.97 22.87
CA LEU A 225 -13.17 3.88 23.63
C LEU A 225 -13.83 2.50 23.50
N ALA A 226 -13.77 1.86 22.32
CA ALA A 226 -14.22 0.49 22.16
C ALA A 226 -13.49 -0.46 23.11
N SER A 227 -12.15 -0.40 23.14
CA SER A 227 -11.33 -1.26 24.01
C SER A 227 -11.55 -0.96 25.50
N ALA A 228 -11.69 0.31 25.88
CA ALA A 228 -11.99 0.69 27.26
C ALA A 228 -13.39 0.21 27.70
N LEU A 229 -14.38 0.30 26.81
CA LEU A 229 -15.72 -0.23 27.06
C LEU A 229 -15.70 -1.76 27.20
N ASP A 230 -14.97 -2.45 26.31
CA ASP A 230 -14.85 -3.91 26.31
C ASP A 230 -14.15 -4.44 27.57
N ALA A 231 -13.13 -3.73 28.03
CA ALA A 231 -12.43 -4.02 29.27
C ALA A 231 -13.23 -3.65 30.54
N GLY A 232 -14.38 -2.98 30.40
CA GLY A 232 -15.17 -2.46 31.51
C GLY A 232 -14.49 -1.31 32.27
N ALA A 233 -13.53 -0.63 31.64
CA ALA A 233 -12.78 0.48 32.22
C ALA A 233 -13.58 1.79 32.27
N LEU A 234 -14.67 1.89 31.51
CA LEU A 234 -15.61 3.00 31.55
C LEU A 234 -17.05 2.53 31.46
N GLN A 235 -17.98 3.38 31.90
CA GLN A 235 -19.42 3.21 31.68
C GLN A 235 -19.84 4.13 30.55
N TRP A 236 -20.47 3.59 29.50
CA TRP A 236 -20.78 4.34 28.29
C TRP A 236 -21.66 5.58 28.53
N ASP A 237 -22.68 5.43 29.38
CA ASP A 237 -23.58 6.51 29.80
C ASP A 237 -23.09 7.23 31.07
N GLY A 238 -21.88 6.91 31.54
CA GLY A 238 -21.28 7.53 32.72
C GLY A 238 -20.96 9.00 32.47
N VAL A 239 -21.31 9.87 33.42
CA VAL A 239 -21.06 11.32 33.32
C VAL A 239 -19.57 11.61 33.43
N VAL A 240 -19.10 12.50 32.58
CA VAL A 240 -17.73 12.97 32.47
C VAL A 240 -17.66 14.43 32.89
N ASP A 241 -16.89 14.71 33.94
CA ASP A 241 -16.68 16.07 34.41
C ASP A 241 -15.75 16.85 33.49
N ASN A 242 -16.06 18.13 33.26
CA ASN A 242 -15.20 19.08 32.55
C ASN A 242 -14.75 18.57 31.15
N ALA A 243 -15.65 17.97 30.38
CA ALA A 243 -15.28 17.35 29.10
C ALA A 243 -14.60 18.29 28.10
N ASN A 244 -14.94 19.58 28.10
CA ASN A 244 -14.31 20.60 27.25
C ASN A 244 -13.06 21.24 27.87
N ARG A 245 -12.37 20.52 28.76
CA ARG A 245 -11.11 20.96 29.37
C ARG A 245 -10.08 21.28 28.28
N PRO A 246 -9.39 22.44 28.34
CA PRO A 246 -8.31 22.74 27.41
C PRO A 246 -7.11 21.81 27.63
N VAL A 247 -6.58 21.24 26.55
CA VAL A 247 -5.38 20.40 26.55
C VAL A 247 -4.26 21.13 25.80
N PRO A 248 -3.21 21.60 26.48
CA PRO A 248 -2.08 22.27 25.83
C PRO A 248 -1.20 21.24 25.09
N LEU A 249 -0.98 21.46 23.78
CA LEU A 249 -0.16 20.59 22.91
C LEU A 249 0.69 21.47 21.99
N ASN A 250 2.02 21.34 22.10
CA ASN A 250 2.99 22.03 21.22
C ASN A 250 2.72 23.54 21.04
N GLY A 251 2.38 24.24 22.13
CA GLY A 251 2.08 25.68 22.09
C GLY A 251 0.67 26.05 21.60
N THR A 252 -0.14 25.08 21.21
CA THR A 252 -1.57 25.23 20.89
C THR A 252 -2.44 24.69 22.02
N VAL A 253 -3.73 25.00 22.01
CA VAL A 253 -4.71 24.48 22.97
C VAL A 253 -5.80 23.74 22.22
N GLN A 254 -5.90 22.44 22.48
CA GLN A 254 -6.96 21.59 21.94
C GLN A 254 -8.16 21.56 22.89
N ARG A 255 -9.35 21.48 22.30
CA ARG A 255 -10.66 21.41 22.97
C ARG A 255 -11.53 20.40 22.23
N CYS A 256 -12.74 20.14 22.74
CA CYS A 256 -13.71 19.37 21.95
C CYS A 256 -13.89 20.03 20.58
N ALA A 257 -14.00 19.22 19.53
CA ALA A 257 -14.16 19.72 18.17
C ALA A 257 -15.42 20.59 18.02
N GLU A 258 -16.47 20.23 18.75
CA GLU A 258 -17.71 20.99 18.86
C GLU A 258 -18.04 21.23 20.33
N ARG A 259 -18.84 22.25 20.63
CA ARG A 259 -19.21 22.55 22.03
C ARG A 259 -20.16 21.46 22.56
N PRO A 260 -19.77 20.68 23.58
CA PRO A 260 -20.64 19.66 24.14
C PRO A 260 -21.75 20.29 25.01
N PRO A 261 -22.79 19.52 25.35
CA PRO A 261 -23.80 19.92 26.35
C PRO A 261 -23.20 20.08 27.75
N ASP A 262 -23.99 20.61 28.69
CA ASP A 262 -23.54 20.84 30.07
C ASP A 262 -23.30 19.53 30.84
N ILE A 263 -24.09 18.49 30.56
CA ILE A 263 -23.90 17.14 31.10
C ILE A 263 -23.40 16.28 29.95
N VAL A 264 -22.20 15.74 30.09
CA VAL A 264 -21.50 14.99 29.04
C VAL A 264 -21.30 13.55 29.51
N THR A 265 -21.61 12.59 28.66
CA THR A 265 -21.31 11.16 28.86
C THR A 265 -20.09 10.71 28.06
N TRP A 266 -19.61 9.48 28.23
CA TRP A 266 -18.57 8.94 27.36
C TRP A 266 -19.02 8.79 25.89
N ALA A 267 -20.31 8.55 25.66
CA ALA A 267 -20.89 8.61 24.32
C ALA A 267 -20.73 10.03 23.71
N ASP A 268 -21.04 11.07 24.50
CA ASP A 268 -20.85 12.46 24.06
C ASP A 268 -19.37 12.80 23.85
N VAL A 269 -18.45 12.24 24.65
CA VAL A 269 -17.00 12.43 24.45
C VAL A 269 -16.56 12.00 23.05
N LEU A 270 -17.12 10.89 22.53
CA LEU A 270 -16.91 10.45 21.15
C LEU A 270 -17.59 11.41 20.16
N THR A 271 -18.87 11.72 20.37
CA THR A 271 -19.67 12.56 19.46
C THR A 271 -19.05 13.95 19.26
N TYR A 272 -18.63 14.60 20.35
CA TYR A 272 -18.03 15.95 20.35
C TYR A 272 -16.50 15.94 20.26
N ARG A 273 -15.88 14.75 20.19
CA ARG A 273 -14.43 14.53 20.00
C ARG A 273 -13.59 15.30 21.00
N CYS A 274 -13.78 15.00 22.28
CA CYS A 274 -13.19 15.73 23.39
C CYS A 274 -11.83 15.15 23.82
N PRO A 275 -10.70 15.88 23.68
CA PRO A 275 -9.37 15.38 24.07
C PRO A 275 -9.14 15.32 25.57
N GLY A 276 -9.80 16.18 26.38
CA GLY A 276 -9.59 16.25 27.82
C GLY A 276 -9.87 14.92 28.55
N PRO A 277 -11.08 14.36 28.43
CA PRO A 277 -11.42 13.06 29.01
C PRO A 277 -10.58 11.92 28.48
N MET A 278 -10.20 11.95 27.19
CA MET A 278 -9.29 10.95 26.62
C MET A 278 -7.93 10.99 27.31
N GLN A 279 -7.38 12.18 27.56
CA GLN A 279 -6.14 12.33 28.32
C GLN A 279 -6.26 11.79 29.75
N ASP A 280 -7.40 12.02 30.42
CA ASP A 280 -7.67 11.45 31.76
C ASP A 280 -7.73 9.93 31.73
N LEU A 281 -8.36 9.35 30.69
CA LEU A 281 -8.34 7.91 30.46
C LEU A 281 -6.90 7.40 30.31
N GLY A 282 -6.07 8.08 29.52
CA GLY A 282 -4.65 7.72 29.36
C GLY A 282 -3.85 7.76 30.65
N THR A 283 -4.10 8.75 31.54
CA THR A 283 -3.41 8.79 32.84
C THR A 283 -3.76 7.63 33.78
N SER A 284 -4.86 6.92 33.51
CA SER A 284 -5.28 5.74 34.25
C SER A 284 -4.75 4.41 33.66
N LEU A 285 -4.11 4.46 32.48
CA LEU A 285 -3.61 3.29 31.75
C LEU A 285 -2.08 3.22 31.79
N ASP A 286 -1.55 2.00 31.80
CA ASP A 286 -0.13 1.73 31.59
C ASP A 286 0.19 1.79 30.07
N THR A 287 1.38 2.28 29.72
CA THR A 287 1.88 2.28 28.34
C THR A 287 1.95 0.88 27.77
N ALA A 288 2.19 -0.15 28.59
CA ALA A 288 2.15 -1.55 28.14
C ALA A 288 0.74 -1.99 27.71
N VAL A 289 -0.29 -1.60 28.48
CA VAL A 289 -1.69 -1.88 28.14
C VAL A 289 -2.08 -1.14 26.87
N LEU A 290 -1.70 0.13 26.75
CA LEU A 290 -2.02 0.93 25.57
C LEU A 290 -1.29 0.43 24.31
N SER A 291 -0.03 -0.01 24.45
CA SER A 291 0.71 -0.64 23.36
C SER A 291 0.01 -1.90 22.86
N GLN A 292 -0.53 -2.71 23.76
CA GLN A 292 -1.32 -3.88 23.39
C GLN A 292 -2.60 -3.48 22.66
N VAL A 293 -3.33 -2.47 23.14
CA VAL A 293 -4.53 -1.95 22.46
C VAL A 293 -4.20 -1.49 21.03
N PHE A 294 -3.08 -0.79 20.82
CA PHE A 294 -2.66 -0.41 19.48
C PHE A 294 -2.34 -1.61 18.58
N ALA A 295 -1.73 -2.65 19.14
CA ALA A 295 -1.46 -3.89 18.43
C ALA A 295 -2.73 -4.67 18.10
N ASP A 296 -3.69 -4.74 19.03
CA ASP A 296 -4.98 -5.42 18.87
C ASP A 296 -5.82 -4.78 17.76
N TRP A 297 -5.70 -3.46 17.59
CA TRP A 297 -6.32 -2.72 16.48
C TRP A 297 -5.47 -2.69 15.19
N GLY A 298 -4.34 -3.39 15.15
CA GLY A 298 -3.51 -3.51 13.94
C GLY A 298 -2.69 -2.25 13.59
N PHE A 299 -2.64 -1.23 14.45
CA PHE A 299 -1.89 0.01 14.18
C PHE A 299 -0.37 -0.18 14.17
N THR A 300 0.12 -1.25 14.79
CA THR A 300 1.55 -1.59 14.82
C THR A 300 1.88 -2.80 13.94
N GLN A 301 0.92 -3.29 13.14
CA GLN A 301 1.09 -4.44 12.27
C GLN A 301 1.20 -3.99 10.82
N GLN A 302 2.03 -4.69 10.04
CA GLN A 302 2.14 -4.43 8.60
C GLN A 302 0.93 -5.02 7.89
N PRO A 303 0.09 -4.22 7.21
CA PRO A 303 -1.03 -4.78 6.46
C PRO A 303 -0.52 -5.64 5.30
N LEU A 304 -1.15 -6.80 5.11
CA LEU A 304 -0.86 -7.70 4.00
C LEU A 304 -1.64 -7.25 2.75
N LEU A 305 -0.94 -6.62 1.81
CA LEU A 305 -1.45 -6.32 0.48
C LEU A 305 -0.38 -6.60 -0.56
N PRO A 306 -0.76 -6.85 -1.83
CA PRO A 306 0.17 -6.98 -2.95
C PRO A 306 0.72 -5.62 -3.41
N LEU A 307 1.03 -4.75 -2.45
CA LEU A 307 1.60 -3.41 -2.59
C LEU A 307 2.68 -3.22 -1.52
N ASN A 308 3.57 -2.26 -1.74
CA ASN A 308 4.51 -1.83 -0.70
C ASN A 308 3.72 -1.17 0.44
N THR A 309 3.79 -1.74 1.63
CA THR A 309 3.16 -1.24 2.86
C THR A 309 4.24 -0.92 3.88
N GLU A 310 4.11 0.20 4.58
CA GLU A 310 5.02 0.57 5.67
C GLU A 310 4.40 0.24 7.03
N THR A 311 5.25 -0.06 8.00
CA THR A 311 4.87 -0.16 9.41
C THR A 311 5.55 0.98 10.18
N PRO A 312 4.86 1.60 11.17
CA PRO A 312 5.47 2.59 12.03
C PRO A 312 6.75 2.04 12.68
N THR A 313 7.78 2.88 12.80
CA THR A 313 8.94 2.55 13.62
C THR A 313 8.47 2.42 15.07
N GLN A 314 8.57 1.21 15.64
CA GLN A 314 8.03 0.92 16.97
C GLN A 314 8.96 1.45 18.06
N GLU A 315 8.86 2.76 18.34
CA GLU A 315 9.40 3.34 19.56
C GLU A 315 8.45 3.07 20.73
N ALA A 316 9.02 2.77 21.90
CA ALA A 316 8.21 2.57 23.10
C ALA A 316 7.44 3.85 23.44
N LEU A 317 6.16 3.70 23.81
CA LEU A 317 5.33 4.84 24.23
C LEU A 317 5.98 5.54 25.43
N ALA A 318 6.14 6.84 25.32
CA ALA A 318 6.75 7.68 26.34
C ALA A 318 5.72 8.17 27.36
N ASP A 319 4.51 8.49 26.89
CA ASP A 319 3.45 9.05 27.74
C ASP A 319 2.08 8.53 27.29
N ALA A 320 1.46 7.70 28.11
CA ALA A 320 0.12 7.15 27.84
C ALA A 320 -0.94 8.24 27.65
N ALA A 321 -0.83 9.38 28.36
CA ALA A 321 -1.79 10.48 28.28
C ALA A 321 -1.68 11.25 26.94
N LEU A 322 -0.48 11.31 26.34
CA LEU A 322 -0.28 11.85 24.99
C LEU A 322 -0.61 10.80 23.91
N ALA A 323 -0.30 9.54 24.16
CA ALA A 323 -0.54 8.45 23.22
C ALA A 323 -2.04 8.22 22.96
N VAL A 324 -2.91 8.29 23.98
CA VAL A 324 -4.36 8.14 23.80
C VAL A 324 -5.02 9.26 23.01
N ILE A 325 -4.39 10.43 22.94
CA ILE A 325 -4.81 11.54 22.06
C ILE A 325 -4.00 11.57 20.76
N GLY A 326 -3.18 10.54 20.49
CA GLY A 326 -2.43 10.35 19.26
C GLY A 326 -1.32 11.38 19.03
N GLN A 327 -0.64 11.81 20.09
CA GLN A 327 0.42 12.83 20.07
C GLN A 327 1.75 12.33 20.69
N ASP A 328 1.90 11.02 20.85
CA ASP A 328 3.16 10.38 21.24
C ASP A 328 3.88 9.83 19.99
N THR A 329 4.54 8.68 20.09
CA THR A 329 5.38 8.10 19.02
C THR A 329 4.60 7.35 17.92
N LEU A 330 3.34 6.98 18.16
CA LEU A 330 2.56 6.21 17.18
C LEU A 330 2.25 7.05 15.93
N THR A 331 2.63 6.52 14.77
CA THR A 331 2.09 6.93 13.47
C THR A 331 1.22 5.83 12.90
N VAL A 332 0.33 6.16 11.96
CA VAL A 332 -0.52 5.20 11.26
C VAL A 332 -0.62 5.54 9.78
N THR A 333 -0.90 4.53 8.96
CA THR A 333 -1.29 4.70 7.56
C THR A 333 -2.81 4.77 7.40
N PRO A 334 -3.33 5.46 6.37
CA PRO A 334 -4.76 5.41 6.02
C PRO A 334 -5.28 3.99 5.85
N LEU A 335 -4.45 3.07 5.35
CA LEU A 335 -4.78 1.65 5.24
C LEU A 335 -5.03 0.99 6.59
N GLN A 336 -4.17 1.22 7.59
CA GLN A 336 -4.36 0.68 8.94
C GLN A 336 -5.64 1.24 9.59
N VAL A 337 -5.91 2.53 9.41
CA VAL A 337 -7.14 3.17 9.90
C VAL A 337 -8.38 2.56 9.24
N ALA A 338 -8.34 2.32 7.93
CA ALA A 338 -9.44 1.68 7.21
C ALA A 338 -9.65 0.22 7.66
N ALA A 339 -8.57 -0.53 7.93
CA ALA A 339 -8.63 -1.88 8.48
C ALA A 339 -9.32 -1.89 9.86
N ALA A 340 -8.94 -0.97 10.75
CA ALA A 340 -9.55 -0.82 12.07
C ALA A 340 -11.03 -0.44 11.99
N LEU A 341 -11.41 0.47 11.07
CA LEU A 341 -12.82 0.78 10.80
C LEU A 341 -13.57 -0.44 10.27
N ALA A 342 -12.96 -1.22 9.38
CA ALA A 342 -13.56 -2.44 8.86
C ALA A 342 -13.81 -3.46 9.97
N ALA A 343 -12.86 -3.60 10.91
CA ALA A 343 -13.06 -4.42 12.10
C ALA A 343 -14.18 -3.90 13.01
N LEU A 344 -14.27 -2.58 13.18
CA LEU A 344 -15.36 -1.96 13.93
C LEU A 344 -16.74 -2.24 13.31
N VAL A 345 -16.82 -2.29 11.98
CA VAL A 345 -18.04 -2.67 11.24
C VAL A 345 -18.31 -4.17 11.29
N ASP A 346 -17.29 -5.01 11.22
CA ASP A 346 -17.42 -6.48 11.31
C ASP A 346 -17.40 -6.98 12.77
N ASP A 347 -18.14 -6.30 13.65
CA ASP A 347 -18.37 -6.71 15.05
C ASP A 347 -17.09 -6.93 15.87
N GLY A 348 -16.03 -6.17 15.57
CA GLY A 348 -14.73 -6.21 16.26
C GLY A 348 -13.72 -7.17 15.64
N ARG A 349 -14.09 -7.96 14.62
CA ARG A 349 -13.22 -8.91 13.93
C ARG A 349 -12.62 -8.28 12.68
N PHE A 350 -11.32 -8.48 12.43
CA PHE A 350 -10.70 -8.00 11.19
C PHE A 350 -11.21 -8.77 9.97
N PRO A 351 -11.81 -8.09 8.97
CA PRO A 351 -12.05 -8.69 7.67
C PRO A 351 -10.76 -8.73 6.85
N ILE A 352 -10.72 -9.61 5.86
CA ILE A 352 -9.59 -9.73 4.95
C ILE A 352 -9.64 -8.57 3.96
N LEU A 353 -8.63 -7.70 3.97
CA LEU A 353 -8.48 -6.69 2.93
C LEU A 353 -8.05 -7.35 1.62
N GLN A 354 -8.76 -7.04 0.53
CA GLN A 354 -8.50 -7.67 -0.76
C GLN A 354 -8.28 -6.61 -1.84
N LEU A 355 -7.14 -6.71 -2.54
CA LEU A 355 -6.85 -5.90 -3.74
C LEU A 355 -6.94 -6.72 -5.03
N VAL A 356 -6.59 -8.00 -4.99
CA VAL A 356 -6.64 -8.92 -6.14
C VAL A 356 -7.77 -9.91 -5.93
N THR A 357 -8.66 -10.00 -6.91
CA THR A 357 -9.80 -10.92 -6.92
C THR A 357 -9.40 -12.28 -7.48
N ALA A 358 -8.72 -12.28 -8.63
CA ALA A 358 -8.41 -13.49 -9.37
C ALA A 358 -7.23 -13.28 -10.32
N VAL A 359 -6.58 -14.37 -10.70
CA VAL A 359 -5.56 -14.44 -11.75
C VAL A 359 -6.00 -15.42 -12.82
N GLN A 360 -5.65 -15.16 -14.09
CA GLN A 360 -5.88 -16.14 -15.15
C GLN A 360 -4.86 -17.27 -15.07
N ASP A 361 -5.29 -18.50 -15.35
CA ASP A 361 -4.40 -19.64 -15.56
C ASP A 361 -3.89 -19.71 -17.02
N GLU A 362 -3.13 -20.75 -17.35
CA GLU A 362 -2.63 -20.96 -18.73
C GLU A 362 -3.76 -21.22 -19.76
N ALA A 363 -4.93 -21.68 -19.32
CA ALA A 363 -6.10 -21.88 -20.17
C ALA A 363 -6.89 -20.57 -20.38
N GLY A 364 -6.58 -19.52 -19.61
CA GLY A 364 -7.29 -18.24 -19.62
C GLY A 364 -8.51 -18.23 -18.69
N GLU A 365 -8.67 -19.25 -17.86
CA GLU A 365 -9.73 -19.33 -16.86
C GLU A 365 -9.34 -18.53 -15.61
N TRP A 366 -10.31 -17.84 -15.01
CA TRP A 366 -10.09 -17.06 -13.80
C TRP A 366 -10.05 -17.97 -12.58
N VAL A 367 -8.93 -17.97 -11.86
CA VAL A 367 -8.74 -18.64 -10.59
C VAL A 367 -8.76 -17.58 -9.50
N ALA A 368 -9.68 -17.73 -8.55
CA ALA A 368 -9.79 -16.81 -7.42
C ALA A 368 -8.48 -16.81 -6.62
N GLU A 369 -8.00 -15.62 -6.30
CA GLU A 369 -6.81 -15.47 -5.46
C GLU A 369 -7.22 -15.69 -4.01
N GLU A 370 -6.54 -16.60 -3.31
CA GLU A 370 -6.70 -16.74 -1.88
C GLU A 370 -6.12 -15.51 -1.19
N ALA A 371 -6.98 -14.61 -0.74
CA ALA A 371 -6.55 -13.44 0.00
C ALA A 371 -5.80 -13.87 1.28
N ALA A 372 -4.62 -13.29 1.51
CA ALA A 372 -3.78 -13.62 2.64
C ALA A 372 -4.55 -13.39 3.95
N ARG A 373 -4.62 -14.42 4.80
CA ARG A 373 -5.28 -14.35 6.10
C ARG A 373 -4.25 -14.20 7.19
N ASP A 374 -4.27 -13.08 7.89
CA ASP A 374 -3.54 -12.92 9.16
C ASP A 374 -4.46 -13.32 10.33
N GLY A 375 -4.86 -14.61 10.33
CA GLY A 375 -5.75 -15.17 11.36
C GLY A 375 -7.14 -14.53 11.46
N GLU A 376 -7.94 -15.01 12.40
CA GLU A 376 -9.21 -14.38 12.81
C GLU A 376 -8.92 -13.42 13.99
N ALA A 377 -8.14 -12.36 13.72
CA ALA A 377 -7.85 -11.37 14.74
C ALA A 377 -9.15 -10.63 15.15
N THR A 378 -9.36 -10.47 16.45
CA THR A 378 -10.50 -9.75 17.02
C THR A 378 -9.97 -8.67 17.96
N ALA A 379 -10.30 -7.41 17.70
CA ALA A 379 -9.85 -6.28 18.50
C ALA A 379 -10.68 -6.10 19.78
N VAL A 380 -12.00 -6.28 19.69
CA VAL A 380 -12.96 -6.08 20.79
C VAL A 380 -14.20 -6.97 20.60
N SER A 381 -15.04 -7.08 21.64
CA SER A 381 -16.33 -7.75 21.49
C SER A 381 -17.31 -7.02 20.56
N ALA A 382 -18.22 -7.80 19.96
CA ALA A 382 -19.29 -7.30 19.11
C ALA A 382 -20.19 -6.25 19.79
N ASN A 383 -20.36 -6.29 21.11
CA ASN A 383 -21.16 -5.30 21.82
C ASN A 383 -20.44 -3.96 21.86
N ALA A 384 -19.15 -3.94 22.25
CA ALA A 384 -18.36 -2.72 22.26
C ALA A 384 -18.28 -2.09 20.86
N ALA A 385 -18.04 -2.89 19.82
CA ALA A 385 -18.03 -2.42 18.44
C ALA A 385 -19.37 -1.82 17.99
N ARG A 386 -20.50 -2.44 18.37
CA ARG A 386 -21.85 -1.94 18.06
C ARG A 386 -22.17 -0.63 18.79
N ASP A 387 -21.76 -0.48 20.05
CA ASP A 387 -22.04 0.71 20.85
C ASP A 387 -21.29 1.93 20.30
N ILE A 388 -20.01 1.76 19.93
CA ILE A 388 -19.23 2.82 19.27
C ILE A 388 -19.86 3.22 17.93
N ARG A 389 -20.21 2.26 17.06
CA ARG A 389 -20.84 2.59 15.77
C ARG A 389 -22.13 3.37 15.90
N ARG A 390 -22.95 3.05 16.89
CA ARG A 390 -24.22 3.75 17.15
C ARG A 390 -24.04 5.19 17.64
N ALA A 391 -22.90 5.47 18.27
CA ALA A 391 -22.59 6.79 18.81
C ALA A 391 -21.82 7.69 17.84
N LEU A 392 -21.35 7.15 16.71
CA LEU A 392 -20.78 7.97 15.65
C LEU A 392 -21.82 8.98 15.14
N PRO A 393 -21.48 10.28 15.07
CA PRO A 393 -22.33 11.30 14.48
C PRO A 393 -22.85 10.87 13.11
N THR A 394 -24.17 10.97 12.90
CA THR A 394 -24.79 10.58 11.64
C THR A 394 -25.43 11.78 10.96
N GLU A 395 -25.03 12.05 9.72
CA GLU A 395 -25.58 13.12 8.89
C GLU A 395 -25.85 12.59 7.47
N ASN A 396 -27.03 12.87 6.92
CA ASN A 396 -27.42 12.42 5.56
C ASN A 396 -27.24 10.91 5.31
N GLY A 397 -27.42 10.08 6.35
CA GLY A 397 -27.24 8.63 6.26
C GLY A 397 -25.79 8.16 6.24
N ILE A 398 -24.82 9.02 6.58
CA ILE A 398 -23.40 8.69 6.74
C ILE A 398 -23.06 8.79 8.23
N ALA A 399 -22.49 7.74 8.81
CA ALA A 399 -21.91 7.80 10.15
C ALA A 399 -20.44 8.21 10.01
N GLU A 400 -20.03 9.30 10.65
CA GLU A 400 -18.75 9.95 10.39
C GLU A 400 -17.96 10.28 11.66
N HIS A 401 -16.62 10.22 11.54
CA HIS A 401 -15.67 10.71 12.52
C HIS A 401 -14.65 11.61 11.81
N ARG A 402 -14.54 12.86 12.24
CA ARG A 402 -13.74 13.89 11.56
C ARG A 402 -12.87 14.64 12.56
N VAL A 403 -11.57 14.73 12.29
CA VAL A 403 -10.58 15.27 13.25
C VAL A 403 -9.51 16.05 12.51
N LEU A 404 -9.21 17.26 13.00
CA LEU A 404 -8.04 18.02 12.56
C LEU A 404 -6.88 17.62 13.48
N VAL A 405 -5.87 16.98 12.91
CA VAL A 405 -4.76 16.39 13.67
C VAL A 405 -3.53 17.26 13.51
N LEU A 406 -2.96 17.72 14.62
CA LEU A 406 -1.67 18.41 14.60
C LEU A 406 -0.59 17.50 14.03
N SER A 407 0.31 18.06 13.23
CA SER A 407 1.36 17.32 12.54
C SER A 407 2.66 18.14 12.48
N GLY A 408 3.78 17.46 12.72
CA GLY A 408 5.11 18.03 12.62
C GLY A 408 5.46 19.06 13.70
N PRO A 409 6.76 19.40 13.84
CA PRO A 409 7.24 20.37 14.82
C PRO A 409 6.85 21.81 14.49
N GLU A 410 6.51 22.10 13.22
CA GLU A 410 6.13 23.43 12.75
C GLU A 410 4.64 23.75 12.98
N GLY A 411 3.86 22.77 13.47
CA GLY A 411 2.45 22.96 13.84
C GLY A 411 1.49 22.97 12.65
N SER A 412 1.80 22.26 11.57
CA SER A 412 0.83 22.02 10.50
C SER A 412 -0.28 21.08 11.00
N SER A 413 -1.32 20.89 10.19
CA SER A 413 -2.44 20.03 10.57
C SER A 413 -2.89 19.20 9.38
N ASN A 414 -3.38 18.00 9.65
CA ASN A 414 -3.95 17.10 8.65
C ASN A 414 -5.45 16.93 8.93
N GLY A 415 -6.27 17.13 7.90
CA GLY A 415 -7.71 16.94 7.98
C GLY A 415 -8.06 15.48 7.71
N TRP A 416 -8.59 14.78 8.71
CA TRP A 416 -9.02 13.39 8.60
C TRP A 416 -10.54 13.28 8.56
N TYR A 417 -11.05 12.48 7.62
CA TYR A 417 -12.45 12.14 7.50
C TYR A 417 -12.61 10.62 7.39
N LEU A 418 -13.27 10.03 8.37
CA LEU A 418 -13.64 8.63 8.42
C LEU A 418 -15.15 8.53 8.26
N ALA A 419 -15.63 7.68 7.34
CA ALA A 419 -17.05 7.57 7.08
C ALA A 419 -17.50 6.14 6.82
N LEU A 420 -18.69 5.84 7.32
CA LEU A 420 -19.39 4.57 7.19
C LEU A 420 -20.72 4.82 6.47
N TYR A 421 -20.93 4.14 5.34
CA TYR A 421 -22.11 4.34 4.51
C TYR A 421 -22.72 3.02 4.01
N PRO A 422 -24.05 2.87 4.03
CA PRO A 422 -25.01 3.67 4.78
C PRO A 422 -24.84 3.50 6.31
N ALA A 423 -25.12 4.52 7.11
CA ALA A 423 -24.94 4.52 8.56
C ALA A 423 -25.67 3.37 9.27
N ALA A 424 -26.86 3.00 8.79
CA ALA A 424 -27.69 1.97 9.43
C ALA A 424 -27.11 0.55 9.28
N LEU A 425 -26.53 0.24 8.11
CA LEU A 425 -25.89 -1.02 7.79
C LEU A 425 -24.65 -0.73 6.94
N PRO A 426 -23.53 -0.34 7.58
CA PRO A 426 -22.35 0.08 6.85
C PRO A 426 -21.81 -1.03 5.95
N ARG A 427 -21.68 -0.69 4.66
CA ARG A 427 -21.04 -1.50 3.63
C ARG A 427 -19.79 -0.81 3.12
N TYR A 428 -19.85 0.50 2.92
CA TYR A 428 -18.72 1.29 2.47
C TYR A 428 -18.00 1.93 3.65
N ILE A 429 -16.67 1.80 3.65
CA ILE A 429 -15.78 2.43 4.64
C ILE A 429 -14.86 3.33 3.85
N LEU A 430 -14.89 4.62 4.17
CA LEU A 430 -14.08 5.63 3.51
C LEU A 430 -13.13 6.27 4.52
N VAL A 431 -11.86 6.38 4.13
CA VAL A 431 -10.84 7.14 4.84
C VAL A 431 -10.28 8.18 3.89
N VAL A 432 -10.32 9.44 4.28
CA VAL A 432 -9.70 10.57 3.58
C VAL A 432 -8.75 11.27 4.55
N VAL A 433 -7.52 11.53 4.10
CA VAL A 433 -6.58 12.43 4.76
C VAL A 433 -6.16 13.51 3.78
N VAL A 434 -6.23 14.77 4.20
CA VAL A 434 -5.70 15.93 3.48
C VAL A 434 -4.59 16.54 4.30
N GLU A 435 -3.39 16.60 3.74
CA GLU A 435 -2.19 17.14 4.38
C GLU A 435 -2.20 18.67 4.41
N ASN A 436 -1.57 19.25 5.44
CA ASN A 436 -1.42 20.71 5.60
C ASN A 436 -2.76 21.48 5.46
N SER A 437 -3.82 20.91 6.03
CA SER A 437 -5.16 21.46 5.99
C SER A 437 -5.40 22.49 7.09
N GLU A 438 -6.04 23.60 6.74
CA GLU A 438 -6.46 24.63 7.69
C GLU A 438 -7.78 24.29 8.42
N GLY A 439 -8.49 23.24 7.97
CA GLY A 439 -9.80 22.86 8.52
C GLY A 439 -10.30 21.51 8.03
N LEU A 440 -11.55 21.18 8.36
CA LEU A 440 -12.15 19.87 8.03
C LEU A 440 -12.97 19.87 6.74
N GLU A 441 -13.38 21.05 6.27
CA GLU A 441 -14.32 21.20 5.16
C GLU A 441 -13.86 20.49 3.89
N THR A 442 -12.56 20.53 3.60
CA THR A 442 -11.98 19.87 2.42
C THR A 442 -12.11 18.35 2.50
N ALA A 443 -11.59 17.73 3.56
CA ALA A 443 -11.64 16.27 3.71
C ALA A 443 -13.08 15.74 3.79
N VAL A 444 -13.95 16.44 4.52
CA VAL A 444 -15.39 16.11 4.62
C VAL A 444 -16.09 16.30 3.27
N GLY A 445 -15.82 17.39 2.56
CA GLY A 445 -16.42 17.70 1.26
C GLY A 445 -16.06 16.65 0.21
N ILE A 446 -14.78 16.30 0.10
CA ILE A 446 -14.28 15.22 -0.76
C ILE A 446 -15.01 13.91 -0.43
N GLY A 447 -15.04 13.53 0.85
CA GLY A 447 -15.60 12.24 1.22
C GLY A 447 -17.11 12.14 1.01
N ARG A 448 -17.87 13.17 1.37
CA ARG A 448 -19.32 13.21 1.12
C ARG A 448 -19.65 13.24 -0.37
N ALA A 449 -18.87 13.96 -1.18
CA ALA A 449 -19.06 14.00 -2.63
C ALA A 449 -18.87 12.61 -3.26
N LEU A 450 -17.85 11.85 -2.84
CA LEU A 450 -17.64 10.49 -3.33
C LEU A 450 -18.76 9.54 -2.88
N LEU A 451 -19.11 9.55 -1.59
CA LEU A 451 -20.17 8.68 -1.04
C LEU A 451 -21.53 8.92 -1.69
N SER A 452 -21.84 10.16 -2.09
CA SER A 452 -23.10 10.50 -2.77
C SER A 452 -23.24 9.88 -4.17
N GLN A 453 -22.14 9.39 -4.75
CA GLN A 453 -22.09 8.75 -6.07
C GLN A 453 -22.16 7.22 -5.98
N LEU A 454 -22.10 6.66 -4.77
CA LEU A 454 -22.18 5.23 -4.53
C LEU A 454 -23.65 4.73 -4.57
N PRO A 455 -23.86 3.47 -4.99
CA PRO A 455 -25.19 2.89 -5.16
C PRO A 455 -25.95 2.60 -3.85
#